data_AF-A0A8H6JCA0-F1
#
_entry.id   AF-A0A8H6JCA0-F1
#
_cell.length_a   1.000
_cell.length_b   1.000
_cell.length_c   1.000
_cell.angle_alpha   90.00
_cell.angle_beta   90.00
_cell.angle_gamma   90.00
#
_symmetry.space_group_name_H-M   'P 1'
#
loop_
_entity.id
_entity.type
_entity.pdbx_description
1 polymer ?
#
loop_
_entity_poly.entity_id
_entity_poly.type
_entity_poly.pdbx_seq_one_letter_code
_entity_poly.pdbx_strand_id
1 'polypeptide(L)'
;MAPKALQEKRRRQQKAAESVVNIKNKCALDHGKNHVAHCKECYGEVVDTIRSRYADSPNEWFSSNAAFLKSLDGLFAKLKDFNQDLKTIQARIDKEKAKCYRETLPKTAAGRAAAASMGKTNFQAALEDEEKPVAALIEDVRRAVGRGVEDAPSSEELATKFDELVVEKETDVLIDVFFRDPKTGEILASCSKYVEKLRSGVSIEDVMAAIDADRPGRTQAAAQMDKHRRTLNELKRAQAAHEQDKLLKAQKRQQASPQPPRVTKEQYDLPPCHVCSGKVSTEGSISACPFCVVFAELSLTKRTVFHSECYADGLDEHVQSVHGCAAGDNCIQLKDEDEEMGGSGDGPVICEECAENLGQCTVYCSAQCASSDFQAHREGVHIPNWKGLGTDVDRQSEHLVYENVGRTRYHVNDISKFVWRLEDALERIFEANNPDVKVAR
;
A
#
# COMPACT_ATOMS: atom_id res chain seq x y z
N MET A 1 -23.61 -20.93 -19.50
CA MET A 1 -24.24 -21.41 -20.74
C MET A 1 -25.02 -22.69 -20.45
N ALA A 2 -26.35 -22.59 -20.44
CA ALA A 2 -27.24 -23.73 -20.18
C ALA A 2 -26.83 -25.00 -20.96
N PRO A 3 -26.83 -26.21 -20.34
CA PRO A 3 -26.39 -27.47 -20.94
C PRO A 3 -26.99 -27.76 -22.34
N LYS A 4 -28.26 -27.36 -22.52
CA LYS A 4 -28.98 -27.47 -23.81
C LYS A 4 -28.32 -26.69 -24.95
N ALA A 5 -27.78 -25.50 -24.68
CA ALA A 5 -27.13 -24.67 -25.70
C ALA A 5 -25.80 -25.27 -26.19
N LEU A 6 -25.05 -25.92 -25.30
CA LEU A 6 -23.80 -26.60 -25.66
C LEU A 6 -24.08 -27.85 -26.53
N GLN A 7 -25.11 -28.62 -26.17
CA GLN A 7 -25.51 -29.82 -26.90
C GLN A 7 -26.06 -29.46 -28.29
N GLU A 8 -26.86 -28.40 -28.39
CA GLU A 8 -27.37 -27.91 -29.68
C GLU A 8 -26.24 -27.40 -30.59
N LYS A 9 -25.24 -26.73 -30.02
CA LYS A 9 -24.02 -26.32 -30.74
C LYS A 9 -23.27 -27.52 -31.32
N ARG A 10 -23.01 -28.55 -30.51
CA ARG A 10 -22.36 -29.80 -30.97
C ARG A 10 -23.14 -30.44 -32.11
N ARG A 11 -24.48 -30.55 -31.98
CA ARG A 11 -25.34 -31.12 -33.02
C ARG A 11 -25.29 -30.33 -34.34
N ARG A 12 -25.23 -28.99 -34.28
CA ARG A 12 -25.10 -28.14 -35.49
C ARG A 12 -23.75 -28.32 -36.16
N GLN A 13 -22.66 -28.39 -35.39
CA GLN A 13 -21.31 -28.65 -35.93
C GLN A 13 -21.24 -30.00 -36.62
N GLN A 14 -21.82 -31.03 -36.01
CA GLN A 14 -21.88 -32.37 -36.58
C GLN A 14 -22.68 -32.39 -37.90
N LYS A 15 -23.86 -31.77 -37.94
CA LYS A 15 -24.66 -31.65 -39.17
C LYS A 15 -23.92 -30.92 -40.30
N ALA A 16 -23.18 -29.87 -39.99
CA ALA A 16 -22.38 -29.15 -40.98
C ALA A 16 -21.24 -30.02 -41.54
N ALA A 17 -20.56 -30.79 -40.68
CA ALA A 17 -19.52 -31.72 -41.10
C ALA A 17 -20.09 -32.86 -41.97
N GLU A 18 -21.22 -33.45 -41.56
CA GLU A 18 -21.95 -34.47 -42.33
C GLU A 18 -22.39 -33.92 -43.69
N SER A 19 -22.88 -32.67 -43.76
CA SER A 19 -23.25 -32.02 -45.01
C SER A 19 -22.05 -31.90 -45.97
N VAL A 20 -20.87 -31.51 -45.48
CA VAL A 20 -19.65 -31.43 -46.30
C VAL A 20 -19.21 -32.81 -46.80
N VAL A 21 -19.33 -33.86 -45.97
CA VAL A 21 -19.05 -35.24 -46.39
C VAL A 21 -20.05 -35.72 -47.45
N ASN A 22 -21.33 -35.38 -47.29
CA ASN A 22 -22.36 -35.71 -48.26
C ASN A 22 -22.11 -35.02 -49.61
N ILE A 23 -21.67 -33.77 -49.62
CA ILE A 23 -21.28 -33.05 -50.85
C ILE A 23 -20.06 -33.71 -51.51
N LYS A 24 -19.07 -34.14 -50.72
CA LYS A 24 -17.91 -34.91 -51.24
C LYS A 24 -18.34 -36.21 -51.92
N ASN A 25 -19.25 -36.97 -51.28
CA ASN A 25 -19.74 -38.23 -51.82
C ASN A 25 -20.57 -38.02 -53.10
N LYS A 26 -21.44 -37.00 -53.14
CA LYS A 26 -22.18 -36.62 -54.36
C LYS A 26 -21.25 -36.20 -55.49
N CYS A 27 -20.20 -35.42 -55.20
CA CYS A 27 -19.21 -35.03 -56.20
C CYS A 27 -18.50 -36.24 -56.83
N ALA A 28 -18.22 -37.28 -56.04
CA ALA A 28 -17.60 -38.51 -56.53
C ALA A 28 -18.57 -39.33 -57.40
N LEU A 29 -19.85 -39.39 -57.01
CA LEU A 29 -20.89 -40.17 -57.71
C LEU A 29 -21.39 -39.50 -58.99
N ASP A 30 -21.73 -38.21 -58.92
CA ASP A 30 -22.44 -37.50 -60.00
C ASP A 30 -21.48 -36.82 -60.99
N HIS A 31 -20.30 -36.39 -60.52
CA HIS A 31 -19.32 -35.66 -61.33
C HIS A 31 -18.03 -36.45 -61.61
N GLY A 32 -17.87 -37.66 -61.05
CA GLY A 32 -16.73 -38.55 -61.30
C GLY A 32 -15.36 -38.00 -60.90
N LYS A 33 -15.31 -36.99 -60.03
CA LYS A 33 -14.06 -36.31 -59.63
C LYS A 33 -13.57 -36.81 -58.27
N ASN A 34 -12.27 -37.13 -58.18
CA ASN A 34 -11.63 -37.62 -56.95
C ASN A 34 -11.55 -36.59 -55.82
N HIS A 35 -11.59 -35.29 -56.15
CA HIS A 35 -11.52 -34.23 -55.16
C HIS A 35 -12.45 -33.06 -55.52
N VAL A 36 -13.18 -32.56 -54.52
CA VAL A 36 -14.18 -31.48 -54.67
C VAL A 36 -13.57 -30.19 -55.24
N ALA A 37 -12.29 -29.93 -54.97
CA ALA A 37 -11.57 -28.77 -55.53
C ALA A 37 -11.50 -28.78 -57.07
N HIS A 38 -11.63 -29.94 -57.71
CA HIS A 38 -11.65 -30.03 -59.18
C HIS A 38 -13.05 -29.79 -59.76
N CYS A 39 -14.10 -29.68 -58.92
CA CYS A 39 -15.48 -29.41 -59.33
C CYS A 39 -15.91 -28.03 -58.84
N LYS A 40 -16.05 -27.06 -59.74
CA LYS A 40 -16.41 -25.67 -59.37
C LYS A 40 -17.76 -25.58 -58.67
N GLU A 41 -18.73 -26.39 -59.07
CA GLU A 41 -20.07 -26.45 -58.46
C GLU A 41 -20.01 -27.01 -57.04
N CYS A 42 -19.48 -28.21 -56.85
CA CYS A 42 -19.37 -28.83 -55.52
C CYS A 42 -18.41 -28.07 -54.58
N TYR A 43 -17.36 -27.42 -55.12
CA TYR A 43 -16.47 -26.55 -54.34
C TYR A 43 -17.22 -25.31 -53.82
N GLY A 44 -18.04 -24.68 -54.67
CA GLY A 44 -18.90 -23.58 -54.27
C GLY A 44 -19.87 -23.98 -53.15
N GLU A 45 -20.50 -25.15 -53.26
CA GLU A 45 -21.42 -25.67 -52.23
C GLU A 45 -20.72 -25.95 -50.88
N VAL A 46 -19.49 -26.49 -50.90
CA VAL A 46 -18.70 -26.69 -49.68
C VAL A 46 -18.35 -25.35 -49.04
N VAL A 47 -17.91 -24.37 -49.83
CA VAL A 47 -17.59 -23.01 -49.35
C VAL A 47 -18.82 -22.34 -48.75
N ASP A 48 -19.97 -22.45 -49.41
CA ASP A 48 -21.23 -21.88 -48.93
C ASP A 48 -21.70 -22.58 -47.63
N THR A 49 -21.55 -23.90 -47.53
CA THR A 49 -21.84 -24.66 -46.29
C THR A 49 -20.98 -24.19 -45.11
N ILE A 50 -19.68 -23.96 -45.36
CA ILE A 50 -18.77 -23.43 -44.34
C ILE A 50 -19.15 -21.99 -43.97
N ARG A 51 -19.52 -21.16 -44.95
CA ARG A 51 -19.96 -19.77 -44.72
C ARG A 51 -21.23 -19.72 -43.88
N SER A 52 -22.25 -20.50 -44.22
CA SER A 52 -23.53 -20.58 -43.49
C SER A 52 -23.32 -20.90 -42.00
N ARG A 53 -22.29 -21.69 -41.65
CA ARG A 53 -21.94 -21.94 -40.24
C ARG A 53 -21.63 -20.64 -39.48
N TYR A 54 -20.98 -19.66 -40.11
CA TYR A 54 -20.67 -18.39 -39.46
C TYR A 54 -21.82 -17.38 -39.54
N ALA A 55 -22.63 -17.42 -40.59
CA ALA A 55 -23.77 -16.52 -40.77
C ALA A 55 -24.98 -16.91 -39.89
N ASP A 56 -25.28 -18.21 -39.78
CA ASP A 56 -26.53 -18.73 -39.19
C ASP A 56 -26.36 -19.16 -37.72
N SER A 57 -25.23 -18.83 -37.09
CA SER A 57 -24.93 -19.20 -35.70
C SER A 57 -25.15 -18.01 -34.74
N PRO A 58 -26.34 -17.87 -34.13
CA PRO A 58 -26.57 -16.91 -33.07
C PRO A 58 -25.83 -17.30 -31.78
N ASN A 59 -25.48 -16.30 -30.97
CA ASN A 59 -24.85 -16.46 -29.65
C ASN A 59 -23.47 -17.15 -29.63
N GLU A 60 -22.68 -17.01 -30.70
CA GLU A 60 -21.27 -17.39 -30.72
C GLU A 60 -20.35 -16.20 -30.42
N TRP A 61 -19.07 -16.51 -30.15
CA TRP A 61 -18.02 -15.54 -29.81
C TRP A 61 -17.78 -14.47 -30.89
N PHE A 62 -18.23 -14.72 -32.13
CA PHE A 62 -18.15 -13.79 -33.26
C PHE A 62 -19.47 -13.07 -33.57
N SER A 63 -20.60 -13.46 -32.97
CA SER A 63 -21.94 -12.98 -33.37
C SER A 63 -22.14 -11.48 -33.14
N SER A 64 -21.39 -10.87 -32.22
CA SER A 64 -21.43 -9.42 -31.96
C SER A 64 -20.52 -8.60 -32.86
N ASN A 65 -19.65 -9.22 -33.66
CA ASN A 65 -18.67 -8.51 -34.49
C ASN A 65 -19.07 -8.49 -35.97
N ALA A 66 -19.95 -7.54 -36.33
CA ALA A 66 -20.44 -7.37 -37.69
C ALA A 66 -19.31 -7.07 -38.71
N ALA A 67 -18.25 -6.37 -38.29
CA ALA A 67 -17.11 -6.06 -39.15
C ALA A 67 -16.29 -7.32 -39.49
N PHE A 68 -16.12 -8.22 -38.52
CA PHE A 68 -15.48 -9.52 -38.74
C PHE A 68 -16.30 -10.42 -39.67
N LEU A 69 -17.62 -10.51 -39.45
CA LEU A 69 -18.51 -11.29 -40.32
C LEU A 69 -18.51 -10.78 -41.75
N LYS A 70 -18.58 -9.46 -41.96
CA LYS A 70 -18.47 -8.85 -43.30
C LYS A 70 -17.10 -9.11 -43.94
N SER A 71 -16.03 -9.07 -43.16
CA SER A 71 -14.68 -9.41 -43.63
C SER A 71 -14.59 -10.88 -44.04
N LEU A 72 -15.16 -11.81 -43.27
CA LEU A 72 -15.19 -13.23 -43.62
C LEU A 72 -16.01 -13.50 -44.86
N ASP A 73 -17.17 -12.87 -45.01
CA ASP A 73 -18.01 -12.99 -46.19
C ASP A 73 -17.26 -12.56 -47.46
N GLY A 74 -16.50 -11.47 -47.39
CA GLY A 74 -15.64 -11.03 -48.49
C GLY A 74 -14.49 -12.02 -48.80
N LEU A 75 -13.94 -12.69 -47.78
CA LEU A 75 -12.92 -13.72 -47.97
C LEU A 75 -13.50 -15.02 -48.55
N PHE A 76 -14.70 -15.44 -48.12
CA PHE A 76 -15.40 -16.59 -48.68
C PHE A 76 -15.82 -16.37 -50.14
N ALA A 77 -16.24 -15.15 -50.51
CA ALA A 77 -16.50 -14.80 -51.90
C ALA A 77 -15.23 -14.94 -52.76
N LYS A 78 -14.09 -14.40 -52.30
CA LYS A 78 -12.79 -14.55 -52.98
C LYS A 78 -12.30 -16.00 -53.03
N LEU A 79 -12.59 -16.79 -52.00
CA LEU A 79 -12.27 -18.22 -51.96
C LEU A 79 -13.06 -18.99 -53.01
N LYS A 80 -14.35 -18.66 -53.21
CA LYS A 80 -15.22 -19.25 -54.24
C LYS A 80 -14.72 -18.95 -55.65
N ASP A 81 -14.07 -17.80 -55.83
CA ASP A 81 -13.41 -17.40 -57.09
C ASP A 81 -11.97 -17.95 -57.23
N PHE A 82 -11.50 -18.80 -56.31
CA PHE A 82 -10.12 -19.31 -56.25
C PHE A 82 -9.03 -18.23 -56.14
N ASN A 83 -9.40 -17.01 -55.72
CA ASN A 83 -8.49 -15.87 -55.60
C ASN A 83 -7.81 -15.79 -54.21
N GLN A 84 -8.19 -16.66 -53.27
CA GLN A 84 -7.61 -16.73 -51.94
C GLN A 84 -7.57 -18.17 -51.43
N ASP A 85 -6.61 -18.44 -50.53
CA ASP A 85 -6.46 -19.71 -49.86
C ASP A 85 -7.28 -19.81 -48.57
N LEU A 86 -7.70 -21.04 -48.26
CA LEU A 86 -8.29 -21.39 -46.96
C LEU A 86 -7.40 -21.00 -45.77
N LYS A 87 -6.07 -20.98 -45.96
CA LYS A 87 -5.09 -20.59 -44.93
C LYS A 87 -5.31 -19.15 -44.46
N THR A 88 -5.64 -18.23 -45.37
CA THR A 88 -5.87 -16.82 -45.04
C THR A 88 -7.15 -16.64 -44.22
N ILE A 89 -8.20 -17.38 -44.56
CA ILE A 89 -9.45 -17.42 -43.79
C ILE A 89 -9.18 -17.98 -42.39
N GLN A 90 -8.45 -19.09 -42.30
CA GLN A 90 -8.08 -19.70 -41.02
C GLN A 90 -7.27 -18.74 -40.15
N ALA A 91 -6.24 -18.08 -40.70
CA ALA A 91 -5.45 -17.09 -39.97
C ALA A 91 -6.30 -15.91 -39.48
N ARG A 92 -7.25 -15.43 -40.29
CA ARG A 92 -8.17 -14.36 -39.88
C ARG A 92 -9.08 -14.80 -38.71
N ILE A 93 -9.59 -16.03 -38.77
CA ILE A 93 -10.40 -16.64 -37.71
C ILE A 93 -9.57 -16.78 -36.43
N ASP A 94 -8.36 -17.29 -36.50
CA ASP A 94 -7.52 -17.53 -35.33
C ASP A 94 -7.08 -16.24 -34.66
N LYS A 95 -6.79 -15.19 -35.45
CA LYS A 95 -6.54 -13.84 -34.92
C LYS A 95 -7.74 -13.28 -34.16
N GLU A 96 -8.94 -13.43 -34.71
CA GLU A 96 -10.16 -12.94 -34.05
C GLU A 96 -10.50 -13.77 -32.81
N LYS A 97 -10.31 -15.10 -32.85
CA LYS A 97 -10.44 -15.97 -31.66
C LYS A 97 -9.48 -15.53 -30.56
N ALA A 98 -8.23 -15.24 -30.90
CA ALA A 98 -7.23 -14.79 -29.93
C ALA A 98 -7.66 -13.49 -29.25
N LYS A 99 -8.15 -12.52 -30.04
CA LYS A 99 -8.68 -11.26 -29.54
C LYS A 99 -9.88 -11.47 -28.63
N CYS A 100 -10.88 -12.24 -29.10
CA CYS A 100 -12.07 -12.53 -28.32
C CYS A 100 -11.75 -13.27 -27.01
N TYR A 101 -10.80 -14.22 -27.04
CA TYR A 101 -10.33 -14.91 -25.84
C TYR A 101 -9.75 -13.92 -24.83
N ARG A 102 -8.87 -13.02 -25.25
CA ARG A 102 -8.28 -11.99 -24.38
C ARG A 102 -9.32 -11.04 -23.80
N GLU A 103 -10.33 -10.64 -24.58
CA GLU A 103 -11.41 -9.75 -24.11
C GLU A 103 -12.40 -10.44 -23.14
N THR A 104 -12.65 -11.73 -23.35
CA THR A 104 -13.62 -12.50 -22.56
C THR A 104 -13.00 -13.09 -21.31
N LEU A 105 -11.72 -13.46 -21.34
CA LEU A 105 -11.02 -14.12 -20.22
C LEU A 105 -11.17 -13.35 -18.89
N PRO A 106 -10.96 -12.01 -18.80
CA PRO A 106 -11.17 -11.25 -17.56
C PRO A 106 -12.57 -11.40 -16.95
N LYS A 107 -13.59 -11.60 -17.80
CA LYS A 107 -14.99 -11.71 -17.40
C LYS A 107 -15.34 -13.10 -16.89
N THR A 108 -14.50 -14.10 -17.14
CA THR A 108 -14.71 -15.48 -16.69
C THR A 108 -14.24 -15.69 -15.25
N ALA A 109 -14.76 -16.74 -14.60
CA ALA A 109 -14.31 -17.15 -13.27
C ALA A 109 -12.81 -17.51 -13.27
N ALA A 110 -12.34 -18.20 -14.31
CA ALA A 110 -10.93 -18.56 -14.48
C ALA A 110 -10.02 -17.33 -14.58
N GLY A 111 -10.42 -16.31 -15.36
CA GLY A 111 -9.65 -15.06 -15.45
C GLY A 111 -9.63 -14.28 -14.14
N ARG A 112 -10.76 -14.20 -13.41
CA ARG A 112 -10.79 -13.58 -12.07
C ARG A 112 -9.88 -14.31 -11.08
N ALA A 113 -9.88 -15.64 -11.09
CA ALA A 113 -9.01 -16.45 -10.24
C ALA A 113 -7.54 -16.27 -10.59
N ALA A 114 -7.19 -16.27 -11.88
CA ALA A 114 -5.84 -16.01 -12.35
C ALA A 114 -5.35 -14.60 -11.96
N ALA A 115 -6.20 -13.57 -12.11
CA ALA A 115 -5.89 -12.20 -11.71
C ALA A 115 -5.65 -12.07 -10.20
N ALA A 116 -6.39 -12.82 -9.37
CA ALA A 116 -6.18 -12.84 -7.93
C ALA A 116 -4.86 -13.53 -7.53
N SER A 117 -4.46 -14.58 -8.24
CA SER A 117 -3.26 -15.39 -7.97
C SER A 117 -1.98 -14.73 -8.49
N MET A 118 -2.02 -14.16 -9.69
CA MET A 118 -0.85 -13.54 -10.35
C MET A 118 -0.69 -12.04 -10.07
N GLY A 119 -1.73 -11.41 -9.51
CA GLY A 119 -1.86 -9.96 -9.40
C GLY A 119 -2.53 -9.35 -10.64
N LYS A 120 -3.41 -8.36 -10.40
CA LYS A 120 -4.23 -7.73 -11.45
C LYS A 120 -3.39 -7.07 -12.55
N THR A 121 -2.27 -6.45 -12.19
CA THR A 121 -1.37 -5.76 -13.12
C THR A 121 -0.66 -6.74 -14.05
N ASN A 122 -0.12 -7.83 -13.51
CA ASN A 122 0.57 -8.87 -14.29
C ASN A 122 -0.40 -9.61 -15.22
N PHE A 123 -1.61 -9.88 -14.75
CA PHE A 123 -2.65 -10.50 -15.57
C PHE A 123 -3.09 -9.59 -16.73
N GLN A 124 -3.25 -8.28 -16.47
CA GLN A 124 -3.57 -7.31 -17.51
C GLN A 124 -2.44 -7.16 -18.54
N ALA A 125 -1.18 -7.09 -18.10
CA ALA A 125 -0.03 -7.04 -18.99
C ALA A 125 0.06 -8.29 -19.89
N ALA A 126 -0.22 -9.48 -19.35
CA ALA A 126 -0.26 -10.72 -20.12
C ALA A 126 -1.40 -10.76 -21.16
N LEU A 127 -2.49 -10.04 -20.93
CA LEU A 127 -3.63 -9.90 -21.85
C LEU A 127 -3.38 -8.87 -22.95
N GLU A 128 -2.59 -7.85 -22.68
CA GLU A 128 -2.24 -6.79 -23.64
C GLU A 128 -1.09 -7.18 -24.57
N ASP A 129 -0.26 -8.14 -24.16
CA ASP A 129 0.83 -8.68 -24.97
C ASP A 129 0.32 -9.45 -26.19
N GLU A 130 0.16 -8.79 -27.34
CA GLU A 130 -0.29 -9.41 -28.60
C GLU A 130 0.68 -10.45 -29.18
N GLU A 131 1.97 -10.41 -28.82
CA GLU A 131 2.97 -11.35 -29.31
C GLU A 131 2.89 -12.70 -28.61
N LYS A 132 2.34 -12.72 -27.39
CA LYS A 132 2.15 -13.96 -26.65
C LYS A 132 1.11 -14.87 -27.32
N PRO A 133 1.46 -16.14 -27.60
CA PRO A 133 0.48 -17.07 -28.15
C PRO A 133 -0.60 -17.38 -27.11
N VAL A 134 -1.85 -17.51 -27.58
CA VAL A 134 -3.02 -17.82 -26.73
C VAL A 134 -2.81 -19.11 -25.93
N ALA A 135 -2.12 -20.10 -26.50
CA ALA A 135 -1.79 -21.34 -25.81
C ALA A 135 -0.93 -21.10 -24.56
N ALA A 136 0.09 -20.23 -24.64
CA ALA A 136 0.90 -19.88 -23.48
C ALA A 136 0.09 -19.11 -22.42
N LEU A 137 -0.81 -18.21 -22.85
CA LEU A 137 -1.73 -17.52 -21.96
C LEU A 137 -2.67 -18.51 -21.23
N ILE A 138 -3.17 -19.53 -21.93
CA ILE A 138 -3.99 -20.60 -21.34
C ILE A 138 -3.19 -21.36 -20.27
N GLU A 139 -1.93 -21.71 -20.56
CA GLU A 139 -1.09 -22.41 -19.59
C GLU A 139 -0.78 -21.56 -18.36
N ASP A 140 -0.58 -20.25 -18.52
CA ASP A 140 -0.37 -19.35 -17.38
C ASP A 140 -1.61 -19.23 -16.51
N VAL A 141 -2.79 -19.12 -17.13
CA VAL A 141 -4.07 -19.15 -16.41
C VAL A 141 -4.24 -20.48 -15.68
N ARG A 142 -3.99 -21.61 -16.36
CA ARG A 142 -4.08 -22.94 -15.76
C ARG A 142 -3.15 -23.07 -14.57
N ARG A 143 -1.89 -22.63 -14.71
CA ARG A 143 -0.90 -22.64 -13.63
C ARG A 143 -1.32 -21.75 -12.46
N ALA A 144 -1.86 -20.56 -12.73
CA ALA A 144 -2.30 -19.63 -11.70
C ALA A 144 -3.52 -20.14 -10.92
N VAL A 145 -4.46 -20.79 -11.61
CA VAL A 145 -5.66 -21.39 -11.02
C VAL A 145 -5.34 -22.71 -10.32
N GLY A 146 -4.41 -23.50 -10.85
CA GLY A 146 -4.00 -24.79 -10.30
C GLY A 146 -3.06 -24.73 -9.10
N ARG A 147 -2.57 -23.55 -8.70
CA ARG A 147 -1.77 -23.39 -7.47
C ARG A 147 -2.60 -23.85 -6.27
N GLY A 148 -2.21 -24.97 -5.67
CA GLY A 148 -2.86 -25.54 -4.49
C GLY A 148 -3.91 -26.62 -4.79
N VAL A 149 -4.05 -27.08 -6.03
CA VAL A 149 -4.98 -28.15 -6.42
C VAL A 149 -4.22 -29.23 -7.22
N GLU A 150 -3.30 -29.94 -6.56
CA GLU A 150 -2.56 -31.05 -7.18
C GLU A 150 -3.43 -32.31 -7.41
N ASP A 151 -4.55 -32.42 -6.69
CA ASP A 151 -5.45 -33.58 -6.70
C ASP A 151 -6.64 -33.43 -7.69
N ALA A 152 -6.64 -32.43 -8.58
CA ALA A 152 -7.74 -32.24 -9.53
C ALA A 152 -7.67 -33.22 -10.72
N PRO A 153 -8.79 -33.86 -11.12
CA PRO A 153 -8.82 -34.76 -12.26
C PRO A 153 -8.49 -34.03 -13.57
N SER A 154 -7.82 -34.73 -14.48
CA SER A 154 -7.46 -34.17 -15.78
C SER A 154 -8.70 -33.96 -16.67
N SER A 155 -8.62 -33.05 -17.64
CA SER A 155 -9.75 -32.80 -18.56
C SER A 155 -10.13 -34.02 -19.40
N GLU A 156 -9.18 -34.93 -19.65
CA GLU A 156 -9.39 -36.17 -20.41
C GLU A 156 -10.08 -37.24 -19.55
N GLU A 157 -9.72 -37.35 -18.28
CA GLU A 157 -10.44 -38.18 -17.28
C GLU A 157 -11.86 -37.69 -17.05
N LEU A 158 -12.09 -36.38 -17.11
CA LEU A 158 -13.44 -35.83 -17.03
C LEU A 158 -14.24 -36.11 -18.31
N ALA A 159 -13.67 -35.85 -19.49
CA ALA A 159 -14.36 -36.06 -20.76
C ALA A 159 -14.88 -37.49 -20.90
N THR A 160 -14.05 -38.48 -20.60
CA THR A 160 -14.42 -39.91 -20.66
C THR A 160 -15.55 -40.27 -19.69
N LYS A 161 -15.63 -39.64 -18.52
CA LYS A 161 -16.76 -39.84 -17.59
C LYS A 161 -18.07 -39.27 -18.16
N PHE A 162 -18.02 -38.18 -18.91
CA PHE A 162 -19.20 -37.52 -19.47
C PHE A 162 -19.64 -38.04 -20.85
N ASP A 163 -18.77 -38.69 -21.62
CA ASP A 163 -19.07 -39.14 -22.98
C ASP A 163 -20.10 -40.29 -23.06
N GLU A 164 -20.20 -41.14 -22.02
CA GLU A 164 -21.14 -42.27 -21.94
C GLU A 164 -22.27 -42.08 -20.91
N LEU A 165 -22.42 -40.85 -20.41
CA LEU A 165 -23.23 -40.57 -19.23
C LEU A 165 -24.72 -40.37 -19.59
N VAL A 166 -25.59 -41.15 -18.95
CA VAL A 166 -27.05 -40.91 -18.98
C VAL A 166 -27.34 -39.63 -18.20
N VAL A 167 -28.15 -38.73 -18.77
CA VAL A 167 -28.50 -37.39 -18.21
C VAL A 167 -28.93 -37.45 -16.73
N GLU A 168 -29.60 -38.52 -16.32
CA GLU A 168 -30.06 -38.74 -14.94
C GLU A 168 -28.93 -38.97 -13.93
N LYS A 169 -27.76 -39.44 -14.38
CA LYS A 169 -26.56 -39.68 -13.56
C LYS A 169 -25.55 -38.52 -13.63
N GLU A 170 -25.81 -37.52 -14.46
CA GLU A 170 -24.91 -36.36 -14.66
C GLU A 170 -24.71 -35.62 -13.33
N THR A 171 -25.78 -35.44 -12.55
CA THR A 171 -25.75 -34.79 -11.24
C THR A 171 -24.87 -35.52 -10.23
N ASP A 172 -24.92 -36.85 -10.22
CA ASP A 172 -24.11 -37.66 -9.29
C ASP A 172 -22.63 -37.61 -9.64
N VAL A 173 -22.29 -37.64 -10.94
CA VAL A 173 -20.90 -37.51 -11.39
C VAL A 173 -20.36 -36.11 -11.12
N LEU A 174 -21.18 -35.07 -11.26
CA LEU A 174 -20.79 -33.70 -10.87
C LEU A 174 -20.53 -33.59 -9.35
N ILE A 175 -21.34 -34.25 -8.52
CA ILE A 175 -21.12 -34.29 -7.06
C ILE A 175 -19.82 -35.02 -6.74
N ASP A 176 -19.58 -36.17 -7.38
CA ASP A 176 -18.39 -36.99 -7.17
C ASP A 176 -17.11 -36.26 -7.58
N VAL A 177 -17.14 -35.52 -8.69
CA VAL A 177 -15.98 -34.79 -9.22
C VAL A 177 -15.68 -33.50 -8.45
N PHE A 178 -16.70 -32.70 -8.13
CA PHE A 178 -16.49 -31.32 -7.65
C PHE A 178 -16.69 -31.13 -6.15
N PHE A 179 -17.42 -32.04 -5.48
CA PHE A 179 -17.86 -31.83 -4.10
C PHE A 179 -17.40 -32.90 -3.12
N ARG A 180 -16.94 -34.05 -3.59
CA ARG A 180 -16.23 -35.02 -2.75
C ARG A 180 -14.75 -34.71 -2.71
N ASP A 181 -14.18 -34.84 -1.53
CA ASP A 181 -12.73 -34.77 -1.35
C ASP A 181 -12.10 -36.06 -1.92
N PRO A 182 -11.12 -35.96 -2.84
CA PRO A 182 -10.46 -37.12 -3.44
C PRO A 182 -9.74 -38.02 -2.44
N LYS A 183 -9.39 -37.53 -1.24
CA LYS A 183 -8.66 -38.31 -0.22
C LYS A 183 -9.58 -38.99 0.79
N THR A 184 -10.71 -38.37 1.13
CA THR A 184 -11.64 -38.87 2.16
C THR A 184 -12.93 -39.45 1.59
N GLY A 185 -13.28 -39.11 0.34
CA GLY A 185 -14.50 -39.55 -0.33
C GLY A 185 -15.79 -38.94 0.26
N GLU A 186 -15.66 -38.09 1.29
CA GLU A 186 -16.75 -37.41 1.96
C GLU A 186 -17.01 -36.03 1.36
N ILE A 187 -18.26 -35.58 1.47
CA ILE A 187 -18.65 -34.24 1.06
C ILE A 187 -18.26 -33.28 2.18
N LEU A 188 -17.49 -32.24 1.86
CA LEU A 188 -17.16 -31.21 2.84
C LEU A 188 -18.45 -30.61 3.43
N ALA A 189 -18.51 -30.50 4.76
CA ALA A 189 -19.67 -29.94 5.46
C ALA A 189 -20.04 -28.53 4.96
N SER A 190 -19.04 -27.74 4.55
CA SER A 190 -19.21 -26.40 3.97
C SER A 190 -19.83 -26.37 2.56
N CYS A 191 -19.89 -27.53 1.91
CA CYS A 191 -20.39 -27.74 0.55
C CYS A 191 -21.76 -28.44 0.50
N SER A 192 -22.21 -29.03 1.62
CA SER A 192 -23.51 -29.74 1.76
C SER A 192 -24.69 -28.96 1.16
N LYS A 193 -24.82 -27.67 1.48
CA LYS A 193 -25.89 -26.78 0.97
C LYS A 193 -25.90 -26.62 -0.56
N TYR A 194 -24.75 -26.75 -1.22
CA TYR A 194 -24.64 -26.65 -2.66
C TYR A 194 -24.95 -27.98 -3.35
N VAL A 195 -24.57 -29.09 -2.71
CA VAL A 195 -24.93 -30.44 -3.15
C VAL A 195 -26.44 -30.65 -3.10
N GLU A 196 -27.11 -30.18 -2.04
CA GLU A 196 -28.57 -30.23 -1.94
C GLU A 196 -29.25 -29.41 -3.04
N LYS A 197 -28.73 -28.22 -3.36
CA LYS A 197 -29.21 -27.42 -4.50
C LYS A 197 -29.04 -28.15 -5.82
N LEU A 198 -27.90 -28.80 -6.05
CA LEU A 198 -27.66 -29.58 -7.27
C LEU A 198 -28.64 -30.76 -7.37
N ARG A 199 -28.88 -31.49 -6.26
CA ARG A 199 -29.85 -32.58 -6.18
C ARG A 199 -31.30 -32.13 -6.36
N SER A 200 -31.62 -30.89 -5.99
CA SER A 200 -32.94 -30.29 -6.23
C SER A 200 -33.21 -29.91 -7.70
N GLY A 201 -32.25 -30.14 -8.60
CA GLY A 201 -32.38 -29.89 -10.04
C GLY A 201 -31.90 -28.50 -10.50
N VAL A 202 -31.22 -27.75 -9.62
CA VAL A 202 -30.60 -26.47 -9.98
C VAL A 202 -29.36 -26.71 -10.84
N SER A 203 -29.16 -25.89 -11.87
CA SER A 203 -28.01 -26.05 -12.78
C SER A 203 -26.69 -25.83 -12.04
N ILE A 204 -25.63 -26.52 -12.47
CA ILE A 204 -24.30 -26.36 -11.85
C ILE A 204 -23.79 -24.93 -11.98
N GLU A 205 -24.19 -24.20 -13.03
CA GLU A 205 -23.80 -22.81 -13.24
C GLU A 205 -24.39 -21.89 -12.18
N ASP A 206 -25.66 -22.11 -11.82
CA ASP A 206 -26.32 -21.36 -10.75
C ASP A 206 -25.75 -21.72 -9.37
N VAL A 207 -25.36 -22.98 -9.18
CA VAL A 207 -24.65 -23.41 -7.96
C VAL A 207 -23.27 -22.76 -7.87
N MET A 208 -22.50 -22.72 -8.96
CA MET A 208 -21.22 -22.01 -9.02
C MET A 208 -21.39 -20.51 -8.81
N ALA A 209 -22.43 -19.90 -9.38
CA ALA A 209 -22.75 -18.49 -9.15
C ALA A 209 -23.12 -18.22 -7.68
N ALA A 210 -23.84 -19.13 -7.03
CA ALA A 210 -24.14 -19.03 -5.59
C ALA A 210 -22.88 -19.18 -4.73
N ILE A 211 -21.94 -20.07 -5.11
CA ILE A 211 -20.64 -20.21 -4.43
C ILE A 211 -19.83 -18.91 -4.57
N ASP A 212 -19.79 -18.33 -5.78
CA ASP A 212 -19.12 -17.05 -6.05
C ASP A 212 -19.79 -15.90 -5.26
N ALA A 213 -21.12 -15.88 -5.16
CA ALA A 213 -21.86 -14.88 -4.40
C ALA A 213 -21.62 -14.96 -2.89
N ASP A 214 -21.36 -16.16 -2.35
CA ASP A 214 -21.04 -16.36 -0.93
C ASP A 214 -19.57 -16.08 -0.58
N ARG A 215 -18.70 -15.96 -1.59
CA ARG A 215 -17.27 -15.65 -1.43
C ARG A 215 -16.99 -14.34 -0.67
N PRO A 216 -17.67 -13.20 -0.93
CA PRO A 216 -17.48 -11.98 -0.15
C PRO A 216 -17.84 -12.18 1.34
N GLY A 217 -18.90 -12.93 1.64
CA GLY A 217 -19.28 -13.26 3.03
C GLY A 217 -18.21 -14.07 3.75
N ARG A 218 -17.59 -15.05 3.08
CA ARG A 218 -16.46 -15.82 3.62
C ARG A 218 -15.22 -14.96 3.85
N THR A 219 -14.91 -14.06 2.92
CA THR A 219 -13.78 -13.11 3.06
C THR A 219 -14.01 -12.13 4.22
N GLN A 220 -15.24 -11.66 4.39
CA GLN A 220 -15.61 -10.76 5.49
C GLN A 220 -15.52 -11.47 6.85
N ALA A 221 -15.94 -12.74 6.93
CA ALA A 221 -15.77 -13.55 8.13
C ALA A 221 -14.29 -13.74 8.49
N ALA A 222 -13.43 -14.02 7.50
CA ALA A 222 -11.98 -14.10 7.71
C ALA A 222 -11.38 -12.77 8.20
N ALA A 223 -11.79 -11.65 7.61
CA ALA A 223 -11.34 -10.32 8.04
C ALA A 223 -11.82 -9.98 9.46
N GLN A 224 -13.04 -10.38 9.83
CA GLN A 224 -13.55 -10.25 11.20
C GLN A 224 -12.75 -11.12 12.19
N MET A 225 -12.43 -12.36 11.83
CA MET A 225 -11.56 -13.22 12.64
C MET A 225 -10.17 -12.61 12.84
N ASP A 226 -9.59 -12.01 11.81
CA ASP A 226 -8.31 -11.31 11.92
C ASP A 226 -8.41 -10.07 12.82
N LYS A 227 -9.50 -9.30 12.72
CA LYS A 227 -9.77 -8.18 13.62
C LYS A 227 -9.86 -8.66 15.07
N HIS A 228 -10.63 -9.71 15.33
CA HIS A 228 -10.73 -10.32 16.66
C HIS A 228 -9.39 -10.84 17.16
N ARG A 229 -8.58 -11.45 16.30
CA ARG A 229 -7.23 -11.90 16.64
C ARG A 229 -6.31 -10.73 17.01
N ARG A 230 -6.37 -9.61 16.29
CA ARG A 230 -5.63 -8.38 16.63
C ARG A 230 -6.07 -7.82 17.97
N THR A 231 -7.38 -7.69 18.20
CA THR A 231 -7.92 -7.22 19.48
C THR A 231 -7.53 -8.14 20.64
N LEU A 232 -7.54 -9.46 20.46
CA LEU A 232 -7.06 -10.40 21.48
C LEU A 232 -5.58 -10.21 21.79
N ASN A 233 -4.75 -9.97 20.78
CA ASN A 233 -3.32 -9.73 20.98
C ASN A 233 -3.04 -8.38 21.64
N GLU A 234 -3.86 -7.36 21.39
CA GLU A 234 -3.81 -6.07 22.08
C GLU A 234 -4.23 -6.21 23.54
N LEU A 235 -5.33 -6.92 23.82
CA LEU A 235 -5.78 -7.20 25.19
C LEU A 235 -4.75 -8.00 25.98
N LYS A 236 -4.11 -9.00 25.36
CA LYS A 236 -3.01 -9.76 25.99
C LYS A 236 -1.82 -8.86 26.31
N ARG A 237 -1.46 -7.93 25.42
CA ARG A 237 -0.38 -6.95 25.67
C ARG A 237 -0.75 -5.98 26.79
N ALA A 238 -1.98 -5.47 26.80
CA ALA A 238 -2.48 -4.59 27.84
C ALA A 238 -2.54 -5.29 29.20
N GLN A 239 -2.98 -6.56 29.25
CA GLN A 239 -2.99 -7.37 30.45
C GLN A 239 -1.56 -7.59 30.99
N ALA A 240 -0.61 -7.97 30.12
CA ALA A 240 0.78 -8.16 30.51
C ALA A 240 1.41 -6.86 31.05
N ALA A 241 1.14 -5.72 30.43
CA ALA A 241 1.61 -4.41 30.90
C ALA A 241 1.00 -4.03 32.26
N HIS A 242 -0.30 -4.28 32.44
CA HIS A 242 -0.98 -4.04 33.71
C HIS A 242 -0.46 -4.96 34.83
N GLU A 243 -0.19 -6.23 34.54
CA GLU A 243 0.43 -7.15 35.49
C GLU A 243 1.85 -6.71 35.86
N GLN A 244 2.66 -6.27 34.90
CA GLN A 244 3.99 -5.70 35.15
C GLN A 244 3.92 -4.43 35.99
N ASP A 245 3.04 -3.48 35.66
CA ASP A 245 2.84 -2.26 36.46
C ASP A 245 2.37 -2.59 37.88
N LYS A 246 1.48 -3.57 38.03
CA LYS A 246 1.04 -4.05 39.35
C LYS A 246 2.20 -4.67 40.14
N LEU A 247 3.07 -5.45 39.50
CA LEU A 247 4.28 -6.00 40.12
C LEU A 247 5.27 -4.90 40.50
N LEU A 248 5.51 -3.91 39.64
CA LEU A 248 6.37 -2.77 39.93
C LEU A 248 5.80 -1.92 41.09
N LYS A 249 4.49 -1.67 41.11
CA LYS A 249 3.81 -0.98 42.21
C LYS A 249 3.87 -1.80 43.50
N ALA A 250 3.75 -3.12 43.43
CA ALA A 250 3.90 -4.00 44.59
C ALA A 250 5.36 -4.02 45.11
N GLN A 251 6.35 -4.05 44.23
CA GLN A 251 7.77 -3.91 44.60
C GLN A 251 8.06 -2.54 45.21
N LYS A 252 7.54 -1.45 44.64
CA LYS A 252 7.63 -0.10 45.23
C LYS A 252 6.94 0.00 46.60
N ARG A 253 5.90 -0.80 46.87
CA ARG A 253 5.24 -0.88 48.18
C ARG A 253 5.99 -1.79 49.19
N GLN A 254 6.73 -2.79 48.71
CA GLN A 254 7.54 -3.70 49.54
C GLN A 254 8.96 -3.17 49.80
N GLN A 255 9.47 -2.26 48.97
CA GLN A 255 10.53 -1.35 49.38
C GLN A 255 9.98 -0.48 50.51
N ALA A 256 10.39 -0.80 51.73
CA ALA A 256 10.13 -0.01 52.91
C ALA A 256 10.36 1.47 52.60
N SER A 257 9.42 2.31 53.07
CA SER A 257 9.48 3.77 53.14
C SER A 257 10.87 4.35 52.84
N PRO A 258 11.04 5.15 51.78
CA PRO A 258 12.24 5.94 51.63
C PRO A 258 12.37 6.78 52.91
N GLN A 259 13.52 6.68 53.57
CA GLN A 259 13.95 7.77 54.44
C GLN A 259 13.83 9.07 53.65
N PRO A 260 13.47 10.20 54.29
CA PRO A 260 13.35 11.48 53.60
C PRO A 260 14.62 11.74 52.77
N PRO A 261 14.48 12.31 51.57
CA PRO A 261 15.53 12.33 50.57
C PRO A 261 16.80 12.92 51.17
N ARG A 262 17.89 12.14 51.14
CA ARG A 262 19.24 12.70 51.30
C ARG A 262 19.49 13.54 50.06
N VAL A 263 19.28 14.84 50.23
CA VAL A 263 19.73 15.91 49.33
C VAL A 263 21.18 15.60 48.93
N THR A 264 21.40 15.39 47.64
CA THR A 264 22.74 15.23 47.07
C THR A 264 23.54 16.50 47.35
N LYS A 265 24.73 16.33 47.90
CA LYS A 265 25.66 17.41 48.33
C LYS A 265 26.16 18.31 47.18
N GLU A 266 25.66 18.16 45.97
CA GLU A 266 26.08 18.90 44.78
C GLU A 266 25.27 20.20 44.57
N GLN A 267 24.25 20.46 45.38
CA GLN A 267 23.51 21.74 45.39
C GLN A 267 24.21 22.88 46.15
N TYR A 268 25.37 22.63 46.77
CA TYR A 268 26.10 23.61 47.60
C TYR A 268 27.47 24.05 47.07
N ASP A 269 27.90 23.59 45.88
CA ASP A 269 29.10 24.16 45.22
C ASP A 269 28.67 25.24 44.23
N LEU A 270 28.23 26.38 44.77
CA LEU A 270 27.99 27.58 43.98
C LEU A 270 29.34 28.09 43.44
N PRO A 271 29.48 28.26 42.11
CA PRO A 271 30.71 28.79 41.53
C PRO A 271 30.97 30.23 42.01
N PRO A 272 32.25 30.64 42.09
CA PRO A 272 32.60 31.98 42.53
C PRO A 272 32.02 33.03 41.58
N CYS A 273 31.74 34.21 42.13
CA CYS A 273 31.28 35.38 41.40
C CYS A 273 32.13 35.64 40.14
N HIS A 274 31.52 35.73 38.96
CA HIS A 274 32.26 35.87 37.70
C HIS A 274 33.11 37.15 37.64
N VAL A 275 32.61 38.25 38.21
CA VAL A 275 33.28 39.57 38.19
C VAL A 275 34.29 39.70 39.31
N CYS A 276 33.95 39.22 40.50
CA CYS A 276 34.68 39.50 41.74
C CYS A 276 35.50 38.31 42.26
N SER A 277 35.36 37.13 41.66
CA SER A 277 35.97 35.84 42.07
C SER A 277 35.77 35.47 43.55
N GLY A 278 34.93 36.20 44.27
CA GLY A 278 34.62 35.97 45.68
C GLY A 278 33.69 34.79 45.88
N LYS A 279 33.89 34.05 46.99
CA LYS A 279 32.97 33.00 47.43
C LYS A 279 31.62 33.64 47.75
N VAL A 280 30.57 33.18 47.06
CA VAL A 280 29.21 33.66 47.26
C VAL A 280 28.70 33.09 48.59
N SER A 281 28.47 33.95 49.58
CA SER A 281 27.88 33.55 50.87
C SER A 281 26.38 33.28 50.72
N THR A 282 25.91 32.20 51.36
CA THR A 282 24.53 31.67 51.31
C THR A 282 23.42 32.56 51.90
N GLU A 283 23.73 33.81 52.27
CA GLU A 283 22.81 34.70 53.00
C GLU A 283 22.44 35.99 52.25
N GLY A 284 23.08 36.25 51.10
CA GLY A 284 22.71 37.35 50.20
C GLY A 284 21.76 36.90 49.09
N SER A 285 20.99 37.83 48.51
CA SER A 285 20.22 37.58 47.29
C SER A 285 21.16 37.23 46.13
N ILE A 286 21.32 35.93 45.88
CA ILE A 286 22.15 35.40 44.80
C ILE A 286 21.38 35.55 43.49
N SER A 287 21.95 36.26 42.52
CA SER A 287 21.39 36.39 41.18
C SER A 287 22.24 35.59 40.19
N ALA A 288 21.64 34.61 39.53
CA ALA A 288 22.30 33.80 38.50
C ALA A 288 21.87 34.26 37.11
N CYS A 289 22.71 34.02 36.10
CA CYS A 289 22.31 34.25 34.71
C CYS A 289 21.20 33.25 34.33
N PRO A 290 20.02 33.71 33.88
CA PRO A 290 18.91 32.82 33.52
C PRO A 290 19.28 31.75 32.46
N PHE A 291 20.08 32.12 31.46
CA PHE A 291 20.55 31.19 30.42
C PHE A 291 21.47 30.12 31.00
N CYS A 292 22.42 30.49 31.86
CA CYS A 292 23.31 29.52 32.50
C CYS A 292 22.59 28.59 33.48
N VAL A 293 21.45 29.01 34.06
CA VAL A 293 20.62 28.12 34.88
C VAL A 293 19.97 27.05 33.98
N VAL A 294 19.33 27.47 32.89
CA VAL A 294 18.73 26.56 31.89
C VAL A 294 19.77 25.57 31.34
N PHE A 295 20.91 26.08 30.89
CA PHE A 295 21.94 25.23 30.29
C PHE A 295 22.70 24.35 31.29
N ALA A 296 22.81 24.76 32.56
CA ALA A 296 23.41 23.90 33.59
C ALA A 296 22.52 22.74 34.01
N GLU A 297 21.19 22.93 34.03
CA GLU A 297 20.24 21.84 34.25
C GLU A 297 20.24 20.84 33.08
N LEU A 298 20.45 21.33 31.85
CA LEU A 298 20.68 20.51 30.67
C LEU A 298 22.11 19.93 30.59
N SER A 299 22.95 20.16 31.61
CA SER A 299 24.35 19.71 31.67
C SER A 299 25.26 20.23 30.54
N LEU A 300 24.88 21.33 29.90
CA LEU A 300 25.62 21.92 28.76
C LEU A 300 26.67 22.93 29.21
N THR A 301 26.42 23.67 30.30
CA THR A 301 27.36 24.65 30.84
C THR A 301 27.36 24.65 32.38
N LYS A 302 28.36 25.31 32.99
CA LYS A 302 28.36 25.55 34.44
C LYS A 302 27.50 26.77 34.75
N ARG A 303 26.84 26.78 35.91
CA ARG A 303 26.08 27.96 36.36
C ARG A 303 27.03 29.14 36.53
N THR A 304 26.64 30.33 36.07
CA THR A 304 27.34 31.57 36.38
C THR A 304 26.53 32.34 37.39
N VAL A 305 27.16 32.69 38.51
CA VAL A 305 26.52 33.35 39.64
C VAL A 305 27.15 34.73 39.85
N PHE A 306 26.33 35.72 40.16
CA PHE A 306 26.77 37.09 40.46
C PHE A 306 26.39 37.47 41.89
N HIS A 307 27.20 38.36 42.47
CA HIS A 307 26.82 39.08 43.68
C HIS A 307 25.77 40.15 43.33
N SER A 308 24.85 40.47 44.24
CA SER A 308 23.75 41.41 44.00
C SER A 308 24.20 42.79 43.48
N GLU A 309 25.37 43.26 43.90
CA GLU A 309 25.96 44.54 43.47
C GLU A 309 26.69 44.45 42.13
N CYS A 310 27.14 43.26 41.74
CA CYS A 310 27.85 43.03 40.47
C CYS A 310 26.94 42.48 39.36
N TYR A 311 25.65 42.29 39.65
CA TYR A 311 24.72 41.65 38.73
C TYR A 311 24.43 42.53 37.50
N ALA A 312 24.16 43.82 37.67
CA ALA A 312 23.81 44.69 36.56
C ALA A 312 24.98 44.86 35.57
N ASP A 313 26.17 45.19 36.08
CA ASP A 313 27.34 45.45 35.22
C ASP A 313 27.94 44.16 34.64
N GLY A 314 27.91 43.06 35.41
CA GLY A 314 28.51 41.79 35.01
C GLY A 314 27.63 40.89 34.15
N LEU A 315 26.30 41.02 34.23
CA LEU A 315 25.39 40.21 33.44
C LEU A 315 25.45 40.58 31.96
N ASP A 316 25.44 41.87 31.63
CA ASP A 316 25.43 42.31 30.23
C ASP A 316 26.74 41.92 29.52
N GLU A 317 27.89 42.10 30.18
CA GLU A 317 29.19 41.67 29.65
C GLU A 317 29.27 40.14 29.49
N HIS A 318 28.71 39.39 30.45
CA HIS A 318 28.66 37.93 30.39
C HIS A 318 27.73 37.43 29.28
N VAL A 319 26.55 38.02 29.13
CA VAL A 319 25.58 37.64 28.09
C VAL A 319 26.15 37.97 26.71
N GLN A 320 26.81 39.12 26.53
CA GLN A 320 27.43 39.46 25.25
C GLN A 320 28.61 38.54 24.89
N SER A 321 29.39 38.09 25.87
CA SER A 321 30.57 37.25 25.62
C SER A 321 30.26 35.75 25.50
N VAL A 322 29.26 35.24 26.25
CA VAL A 322 28.96 33.80 26.36
C VAL A 322 27.65 33.43 25.67
N HIS A 323 26.69 34.35 25.60
CA HIS A 323 25.35 34.14 25.02
C HIS A 323 25.09 35.13 23.87
N GLY A 324 26.11 35.37 23.04
CA GLY A 324 25.97 36.16 21.83
C GLY A 324 24.91 35.59 20.89
N CYS A 325 24.22 36.47 20.17
CA CYS A 325 23.21 36.06 19.20
C CYS A 325 23.82 35.17 18.12
N ALA A 326 23.27 33.98 17.91
CA ALA A 326 23.77 33.02 16.94
C ALA A 326 23.71 33.53 15.48
N ALA A 327 22.84 34.52 15.21
CA ALA A 327 22.78 35.19 13.91
C ALA A 327 24.01 36.08 13.61
N GLY A 328 24.85 36.39 14.61
CA GLY A 328 26.09 37.17 14.43
C GLY A 328 25.88 38.46 13.65
N ASP A 329 26.66 38.66 12.58
CA ASP A 329 26.58 39.82 11.67
C ASP A 329 25.27 39.92 10.88
N ASN A 330 24.46 38.85 10.88
CA ASN A 330 23.13 38.83 10.26
C ASN A 330 22.00 39.17 11.24
N CYS A 331 22.31 39.55 12.48
CA CYS A 331 21.32 39.98 13.46
C CYS A 331 20.47 41.14 12.92
N ILE A 332 19.15 41.01 13.02
CA ILE A 332 18.19 42.03 12.55
C ILE A 332 18.41 43.37 13.28
N GLN A 333 18.75 43.32 14.57
CA GLN A 333 19.05 44.50 15.38
C GLN A 333 20.31 45.27 14.93
N LEU A 334 21.17 44.66 14.10
CA LEU A 334 22.34 45.34 13.50
C LEU A 334 22.06 45.86 12.08
N LYS A 335 20.95 45.45 11.46
CA LYS A 335 20.62 45.77 10.05
C LYS A 335 19.57 46.86 9.91
N ASP A 336 18.63 46.95 10.83
CA ASP A 336 17.54 47.93 10.78
C ASP A 336 17.73 48.99 11.88
N GLU A 337 18.33 50.14 11.52
CA GLU A 337 18.47 51.30 12.42
C GLU A 337 17.14 52.07 12.64
N ASP A 338 16.09 51.74 11.87
CA ASP A 338 14.86 52.55 11.75
C ASP A 338 13.54 51.83 12.12
N GLU A 339 13.58 50.63 12.72
CA GLU A 339 12.36 50.07 13.32
C GLU A 339 12.15 50.62 14.72
N GLU A 340 10.98 51.24 14.91
CA GLU A 340 10.47 51.82 16.15
C GLU A 340 10.87 50.98 17.38
N MET A 341 11.34 51.63 18.44
CA MET A 341 11.52 51.08 19.80
C MET A 341 10.17 50.68 20.43
N GLY A 342 9.35 49.95 19.69
CA GLY A 342 8.04 49.46 20.03
C GLY A 342 8.16 48.03 20.52
N GLY A 343 7.81 47.82 21.78
CA GLY A 343 7.84 46.52 22.44
C GLY A 343 6.90 45.50 21.78
N SER A 344 7.39 44.82 20.75
CA SER A 344 6.92 43.48 20.42
C SER A 344 7.59 42.55 21.43
N GLY A 345 6.79 42.11 22.42
CA GLY A 345 7.22 41.38 23.62
C GLY A 345 7.75 39.98 23.39
N ASP A 346 8.69 39.80 22.48
CA ASP A 346 9.36 38.55 22.20
C ASP A 346 10.80 38.68 22.69
N GLY A 347 10.99 38.38 23.97
CA GLY A 347 12.30 38.31 24.61
C GLY A 347 13.23 37.28 23.96
N PRO A 348 14.43 37.06 24.53
CA PRO A 348 15.41 36.17 23.95
C PRO A 348 14.92 34.72 23.90
N VAL A 349 15.35 34.02 22.87
CA VAL A 349 14.83 32.69 22.55
C VAL A 349 15.94 31.67 22.29
N ILE A 350 15.66 30.40 22.58
CA ILE A 350 16.62 29.28 22.54
C ILE A 350 16.12 28.24 21.54
N CYS A 351 17.01 27.68 20.71
CA CYS A 351 16.61 26.58 19.82
C CYS A 351 16.39 25.27 20.62
N GLU A 352 15.17 24.72 20.56
CA GLU A 352 14.76 23.51 21.30
C GLU A 352 15.60 22.30 20.92
N GLU A 353 15.79 22.07 19.62
CA GLU A 353 16.51 20.91 19.13
C GLU A 353 18.02 20.99 19.42
N CYS A 354 18.59 22.19 19.40
CA CYS A 354 19.98 22.38 19.82
C CYS A 354 20.15 22.09 21.31
N ALA A 355 19.22 22.55 22.15
CA ALA A 355 19.26 22.35 23.59
C ALA A 355 19.01 20.88 24.01
N GLU A 356 18.00 20.21 23.45
CA GLU A 356 17.62 18.84 23.86
C GLU A 356 18.41 17.74 23.14
N ASN A 357 18.62 17.87 21.83
CA ASN A 357 19.12 16.76 21.00
C ASN A 357 20.60 16.89 20.64
N LEU A 358 21.11 18.10 20.45
CA LEU A 358 22.48 18.34 20.01
C LEU A 358 23.42 18.77 21.15
N GLY A 359 22.87 19.16 22.30
CA GLY A 359 23.62 19.65 23.44
C GLY A 359 24.42 20.93 23.13
N GLN A 360 23.85 21.83 22.33
CA GLN A 360 24.47 23.11 21.96
C GLN A 360 23.64 24.28 22.47
N CYS A 361 24.31 25.29 23.01
CA CYS A 361 23.68 26.50 23.55
C CYS A 361 23.53 27.56 22.45
N THR A 362 22.48 27.45 21.64
CA THR A 362 22.16 28.46 20.60
C THR A 362 21.07 29.40 21.10
N VAL A 363 21.39 30.70 21.20
CA VAL A 363 20.50 31.75 21.68
C VAL A 363 20.33 32.82 20.59
N TYR A 364 19.11 33.35 20.46
CA TYR A 364 18.75 34.46 19.58
C TYR A 364 18.15 35.60 20.37
N CYS A 365 18.37 36.84 19.92
CA CYS A 365 17.84 38.03 20.59
C CYS A 365 16.31 38.16 20.49
N SER A 366 15.71 37.62 19.43
CA SER A 366 14.25 37.61 19.24
C SER A 366 13.82 36.43 18.36
N ALA A 367 12.52 36.09 18.39
CA ALA A 367 11.94 35.07 17.51
C ALA A 367 12.07 35.43 16.01
N GLN A 368 12.05 36.73 15.69
CA GLN A 368 12.28 37.22 14.32
C GLN A 368 13.74 37.02 13.88
N CYS A 369 14.70 37.22 14.78
CA CYS A 369 16.10 36.94 14.50
C CYS A 369 16.31 35.44 14.25
N ALA A 370 15.66 34.59 15.05
CA ALA A 370 15.66 33.15 14.84
C ALA A 370 15.01 32.72 13.51
N SER A 371 13.94 33.39 13.06
CA SER A 371 13.29 33.05 11.79
C SER A 371 14.10 33.47 10.57
N SER A 372 14.77 34.62 10.63
CA SER A 372 15.66 35.11 9.56
C SER A 372 16.92 34.25 9.40
N ASP A 373 17.50 33.78 10.52
CA ASP A 373 18.69 32.93 10.52
C ASP A 373 18.39 31.41 10.42
N PHE A 374 17.11 31.01 10.43
CA PHE A 374 16.70 29.61 10.50
C PHE A 374 17.34 28.74 9.41
N GLN A 375 17.40 29.24 8.17
CA GLN A 375 17.97 28.47 7.06
C GLN A 375 19.47 28.21 7.27
N ALA A 376 20.24 29.25 7.61
CA ALA A 376 21.67 29.15 7.83
C ALA A 376 21.99 28.27 9.05
N HIS A 377 21.23 28.43 10.14
CA HIS A 377 21.36 27.62 11.33
C HIS A 377 21.01 26.14 11.08
N ARG A 378 19.92 25.85 10.37
CA ARG A 378 19.53 24.48 10.03
C ARG A 378 20.57 23.79 9.14
N GLU A 379 21.07 24.47 8.12
CA GLU A 379 22.06 23.91 7.20
C GLU A 379 23.44 23.77 7.83
N GLY A 380 23.82 24.68 8.72
CA GLY A 380 25.10 24.68 9.42
C GLY A 380 25.18 23.79 10.65
N VAL A 381 24.08 23.67 11.42
CA VAL A 381 24.07 22.99 12.72
C VAL A 381 23.23 21.72 12.72
N HIS A 382 21.99 21.76 12.21
CA HIS A 382 21.11 20.58 12.28
C HIS A 382 21.48 19.51 11.25
N ILE A 383 21.60 19.87 9.96
CA ILE A 383 21.85 18.89 8.88
C ILE A 383 23.17 18.11 9.08
N PRO A 384 24.30 18.74 9.45
CA PRO A 384 25.54 18.00 9.69
C PRO A 384 25.43 17.04 10.89
N ASN A 385 24.79 17.48 11.98
CA ASN A 385 24.64 16.65 13.17
C ASN A 385 23.62 15.51 12.97
N TRP A 386 22.55 15.73 12.20
CA TRP A 386 21.61 14.66 11.82
C TRP A 386 22.27 13.60 10.94
N LYS A 387 23.11 14.01 9.99
CA LYS A 387 23.93 13.07 9.20
C LYS A 387 24.88 12.27 10.09
N GLY A 388 25.44 12.89 11.13
CA GLY A 388 26.27 12.22 12.12
C GLY A 388 25.52 11.23 13.01
N LEU A 389 24.26 11.52 13.33
CA LEU A 389 23.39 10.69 14.19
C LEU A 389 22.53 9.68 13.42
N GLY A 390 22.58 9.68 12.08
CA GLY A 390 21.76 8.80 11.23
C GLY A 390 20.28 9.17 11.19
N THR A 391 19.93 10.41 11.57
CA THR A 391 18.56 10.92 11.57
C THR A 391 18.16 11.40 10.19
N ASP A 392 16.93 11.11 9.79
CA ASP A 392 16.38 11.51 8.49
C ASP A 392 16.32 13.04 8.33
N VAL A 393 16.87 13.54 7.23
CA VAL A 393 17.00 14.97 6.91
C VAL A 393 15.64 15.59 6.57
N ASP A 394 14.65 14.76 6.19
CA ASP A 394 13.30 15.18 5.81
C ASP A 394 12.32 15.29 6.99
N ARG A 395 12.77 15.06 8.24
CA ARG A 395 11.95 15.03 9.46
C ARG A 395 11.12 16.31 9.71
N GLN A 396 11.53 17.45 9.17
CA GLN A 396 10.86 18.75 9.35
C GLN A 396 10.27 19.34 8.05
N SER A 397 10.26 18.58 6.95
CA SER A 397 9.84 19.06 5.62
C SER A 397 8.42 19.65 5.58
N GLU A 398 7.54 19.21 6.48
CA GLU A 398 6.15 19.69 6.62
C GLU A 398 6.04 21.13 7.14
N HIS A 399 7.09 21.66 7.76
CA HIS A 399 7.10 22.99 8.37
C HIS A 399 7.86 24.05 7.55
N LEU A 400 8.46 23.65 6.42
CA LEU A 400 9.25 24.51 5.55
C LEU A 400 8.40 25.12 4.44
N VAL A 401 8.49 26.45 4.28
CA VAL A 401 7.92 27.19 3.15
C VAL A 401 9.05 27.61 2.23
N TYR A 402 8.97 27.18 0.97
CA TYR A 402 9.98 27.52 -0.04
C TYR A 402 9.55 28.77 -0.80
N GLU A 403 10.39 29.81 -0.78
CA GLU A 403 10.12 31.09 -1.45
C GLU A 403 10.37 31.03 -2.97
N ASN A 404 11.13 30.04 -3.43
CA ASN A 404 11.50 29.92 -4.84
C ASN A 404 11.21 28.51 -5.40
N VAL A 405 10.88 28.46 -6.69
CA VAL A 405 10.62 27.22 -7.46
C VAL A 405 11.83 26.26 -7.42
N GLY A 406 13.04 26.81 -7.24
CA GLY A 406 14.27 26.04 -7.08
C GLY A 406 14.52 25.42 -5.70
N ARG A 407 13.63 25.64 -4.70
CA ARG A 407 13.75 25.14 -3.31
C ARG A 407 15.07 25.51 -2.59
N THR A 408 15.74 26.57 -3.03
CA THR A 408 17.04 27.00 -2.48
C THR A 408 16.95 27.98 -1.32
N ARG A 409 15.80 28.64 -1.12
CA ARG A 409 15.52 29.48 0.04
C ARG A 409 14.21 29.05 0.69
N TYR A 410 14.23 28.89 2.00
CA TYR A 410 13.06 28.50 2.76
C TYR A 410 13.06 29.12 4.15
N HIS A 411 11.87 29.46 4.63
CA HIS A 411 11.62 29.89 6.00
C HIS A 411 10.60 28.94 6.66
N VAL A 412 10.40 29.09 7.96
CA VAL A 412 9.48 28.25 8.73
C VAL A 412 8.12 28.94 8.86
N ASN A 413 7.05 28.16 8.72
CA ASN A 413 5.67 28.65 8.90
C ASN A 413 5.39 29.19 10.30
N ASP A 414 5.94 28.55 11.33
CA ASP A 414 5.79 28.93 12.74
C ASP A 414 7.08 28.62 13.52
N ILE A 415 7.88 29.66 13.77
CA ILE A 415 9.19 29.54 14.46
C ILE A 415 9.04 29.15 15.94
N SER A 416 7.87 29.44 16.53
CA SER A 416 7.55 29.16 17.95
C SER A 416 7.55 27.67 18.29
N LYS A 417 7.48 26.80 17.27
CA LYS A 417 7.53 25.33 17.43
C LYS A 417 8.94 24.76 17.50
N PHE A 418 9.95 25.55 17.17
CA PHE A 418 11.35 25.12 17.11
C PHE A 418 12.23 25.83 18.14
N VAL A 419 11.61 26.75 18.89
CA VAL A 419 12.28 27.75 19.68
C VAL A 419 11.52 27.94 20.98
N TRP A 420 12.21 27.90 22.10
CA TRP A 420 11.67 28.18 23.42
C TRP A 420 11.90 29.63 23.79
N ARG A 421 10.89 30.27 24.39
CA ARG A 421 11.11 31.50 25.15
C ARG A 421 11.86 31.15 26.42
N LEU A 422 12.68 32.08 26.90
CA LEU A 422 13.46 31.89 28.12
C LEU A 422 12.58 31.53 29.33
N GLU A 423 11.40 32.15 29.44
CA GLU A 423 10.43 31.88 30.51
C GLU A 423 9.87 30.46 30.44
N ASP A 424 9.44 30.01 29.25
CA ASP A 424 8.93 28.65 29.02
C ASP A 424 10.00 27.58 29.29
N ALA A 425 11.26 27.86 28.91
CA ALA A 425 12.38 26.97 29.15
C ALA A 425 12.70 26.83 30.66
N LEU A 426 12.62 27.95 31.40
CA LEU A 426 12.80 27.95 32.85
C LEU A 426 11.68 27.17 33.55
N GLU A 427 10.42 27.41 33.21
CA GLU A 427 9.29 26.66 33.78
C GLU A 427 9.39 25.17 33.50
N ARG A 428 9.61 24.78 32.24
CA ARG A 428 9.66 23.37 31.84
C ARG A 428 10.77 22.59 32.53
N ILE A 429 11.94 23.19 32.68
CA ILE A 429 13.08 22.54 33.36
C ILE A 429 12.87 22.52 34.87
N PHE A 430 12.31 23.59 35.44
CA PHE A 430 12.04 23.65 36.88
C PHE A 430 10.96 22.65 37.30
N GLU A 431 9.88 22.50 36.52
CA GLU A 431 8.83 21.49 36.74
C GLU A 431 9.34 20.06 36.51
N ALA A 432 10.21 19.84 35.52
CA ALA A 432 10.78 18.52 35.24
C ALA A 432 11.71 18.04 36.37
N ASN A 433 12.52 18.94 36.94
CA ASN A 433 13.47 18.60 37.99
C ASN A 433 12.89 18.69 39.41
N ASN A 434 11.78 19.43 39.62
CA ASN A 434 11.08 19.55 40.90
C ASN A 434 9.56 19.33 40.73
N PRO A 435 9.11 18.10 40.44
CA PRO A 435 7.70 17.81 40.15
C PRO A 435 6.73 18.03 41.33
N ASP A 436 7.26 18.24 42.54
CA ASP A 436 6.47 18.45 43.77
C ASP A 436 6.30 19.94 44.13
N VAL A 437 6.92 20.87 43.40
CA VAL A 437 6.77 22.32 43.63
C VAL A 437 5.76 22.87 42.64
N LYS A 438 4.53 23.13 43.10
CA LYS A 438 3.56 23.89 42.32
C LYS A 438 4.01 25.34 42.22
N VAL A 439 4.49 25.74 41.05
CA VAL A 439 4.68 27.15 40.72
C VAL A 439 3.28 27.78 40.70
N ALA A 440 3.04 28.74 41.59
CA ALA A 440 1.79 29.49 41.58
C ALA A 440 1.80 30.40 40.34
N ARG A 441 0.82 30.20 39.47
CA ARG A 441 0.52 31.08 38.34
C ARG A 441 0.12 32.48 38.78
#